data_AF-A0A7W0FYS3-F1
#
_entry.id   AF-A0A7W0FYS3-F1
#
_cell.length_a   1.000
_cell.length_b   1.000
_cell.length_c   1.000
_cell.angle_alpha   90.00
_cell.angle_beta   90.00
_cell.angle_gamma   90.00
#
_symmetry.space_group_name_H-M   'P 1'
#
loop_
_entity.id
_entity.type
_entity.pdbx_description
1 polymer ?
#
loop_
_entity_poly.entity_id
_entity_poly.type
_entity_poly.pdbx_seq_one_letter_code
_entity_poly.pdbx_strand_id
1 'polypeptide(L)' 'GLPAGLRVAHKTGSITKINHDAGIVYVPGRKKPYVLVVLTRGLTEEKRAHRLIADISRAIYEGMIK' A
#
# COMPACT_ATOMS: atom_id res chain seq x y z
N GLY A 1 -4.72 -0.06 4.16
CA GLY A 1 -5.33 -1.32 4.64
C GLY A 1 -4.44 -2.05 5.61
N LEU A 2 -3.59 -1.34 6.36
CA LEU A 2 -2.68 -1.95 7.33
C LEU A 2 -3.22 -1.67 8.75
N PRO A 3 -2.90 -2.51 9.75
CA PRO A 3 -3.27 -2.27 11.13
C PRO A 3 -2.84 -0.87 11.61
N ALA A 4 -3.67 -0.27 12.47
CA ALA A 4 -3.36 1.02 13.07
C ALA A 4 -2.05 0.94 13.88
N GLY A 5 -1.24 1.99 13.80
CA GLY A 5 0.06 2.05 14.50
C GLY A 5 1.19 1.26 13.84
N LEU A 6 0.94 0.55 12.74
CA LEU A 6 2.02 -0.09 11.99
C LEU A 6 2.93 0.97 11.38
N ARG A 7 4.24 0.84 11.61
CA ARG A 7 5.22 1.77 11.06
C ARG A 7 5.36 1.54 9.56
N VAL A 8 5.16 2.60 8.78
CA VAL A 8 5.23 2.61 7.32
C VAL A 8 5.90 3.91 6.88
N ALA A 9 6.91 3.80 6.01
CA ALA A 9 7.46 4.95 5.31
C ALA A 9 7.00 4.86 3.86
N HIS A 10 6.22 5.83 3.38
CA HIS A 10 5.64 5.75 2.04
C HIS A 10 5.49 7.11 1.37
N LYS A 11 5.33 7.07 0.04
CA LYS A 11 5.09 8.23 -0.80
C LYS A 11 4.00 7.91 -1.81
N THR A 12 2.96 8.74 -1.77
CA THR A 12 1.89 8.74 -2.76
C THR A 12 2.28 9.52 -4.01
N GLY A 13 1.67 9.19 -5.14
CA GLY A 13 1.77 9.97 -6.38
C GLY A 13 0.49 9.88 -7.19
N SER A 14 0.05 10.99 -7.78
CA SER A 14 -1.15 11.05 -8.58
C SER A 14 -1.00 11.99 -9.78
N ILE A 15 -1.64 11.59 -10.89
CA ILE A 15 -1.87 12.41 -12.08
C ILE A 15 -3.20 11.94 -12.71
N THR A 16 -3.73 12.62 -13.72
CA THR A 16 -5.04 12.30 -14.33
C THR A 16 -5.25 10.79 -14.55
N LYS A 17 -6.22 10.21 -13.82
CA LYS A 17 -6.61 8.78 -13.84
C LYS A 17 -5.50 7.79 -13.44
N ILE A 18 -4.49 8.25 -12.71
CA ILE A 18 -3.33 7.47 -12.27
C ILE A 18 -3.08 7.77 -10.79
N ASN A 19 -3.03 6.73 -9.97
CA ASN A 19 -2.76 6.85 -8.53
C ASN A 19 -1.81 5.74 -8.08
N HIS A 20 -0.83 6.12 -7.27
CA HIS A 20 0.29 5.28 -6.86
C HIS A 20 0.60 5.46 -5.39
N ASP A 21 1.09 4.39 -4.78
CA ASP A 21 1.73 4.45 -3.46
C ASP A 21 2.91 3.48 -3.43
N ALA A 22 4.05 3.98 -2.95
CA ALA A 22 5.27 3.21 -2.79
C ALA A 22 5.75 3.34 -1.36
N GLY A 23 5.99 2.22 -0.67
CA GLY A 23 6.36 2.26 0.73
C GLY A 23 7.13 1.05 1.25
N ILE A 24 7.77 1.27 2.39
CA ILE A 24 8.45 0.28 3.22
C ILE A 24 7.55 -0.01 4.42
N VAL A 25 7.21 -1.28 4.62
CA VAL A 25 6.38 -1.76 5.72
C VAL A 25 7.25 -2.50 6.74
N TYR A 26 7.20 -2.05 7.99
CA TYR A 26 7.95 -2.64 9.11
C TYR A 26 7.05 -3.58 9.90
N VAL A 27 7.09 -4.87 9.58
CA VAL A 27 6.29 -5.90 10.25
C VAL A 27 6.90 -6.24 11.61
N PRO A 28 6.16 -6.10 12.73
CA PRO A 28 6.63 -6.53 14.05
C PRO A 28 7.08 -7.99 14.05
N GLY A 29 8.20 -8.30 14.71
CA GLY A 29 8.73 -9.65 14.79
C GLY A 29 9.48 -10.16 13.54
N ARG A 30 9.39 -9.47 12.38
CA ARG A 30 10.26 -9.80 11.22
C ARG A 30 11.55 -8.98 11.26
N LYS A 31 12.68 -9.66 11.03
CA LYS A 31 14.00 -9.03 10.95
C LYS A 31 14.17 -8.10 9.75
N LYS A 32 13.49 -8.39 8.63
CA LYS A 32 13.58 -7.61 7.39
C LYS A 32 12.22 -6.99 7.05
N PRO A 33 12.14 -5.66 6.83
CA PRO A 33 10.94 -5.03 6.28
C PRO A 33 10.71 -5.48 4.84
N TYR A 34 9.52 -5.18 4.30
CA TYR A 34 9.24 -5.38 2.87
C TYR A 34 8.90 -4.06 2.19
N VAL A 35 9.23 -4.00 0.89
CA VAL A 35 8.87 -2.88 0.02
C VAL A 35 7.66 -3.30 -0.80
N LEU A 36 6.67 -2.40 -0.91
CA LEU A 36 5.51 -2.57 -1.76
C LEU A 36 5.32 -1.32 -2.62
N VAL A 37 5.15 -1.52 -3.92
CA VAL A 37 4.81 -0.46 -4.88
C VAL A 37 3.53 -0.88 -5.58
N VAL A 38 2.48 -0.06 -5.46
CA VAL A 38 1.20 -0.29 -6.12
C VAL A 38 0.96 0.82 -7.12
N LEU A 39 0.87 0.44 -8.41
CA LEU A 39 0.60 1.36 -9.49
C LEU A 39 -0.79 1.10 -10.08
N THR A 40 -1.68 2.10 -10.05
CA THR A 40 -3.01 2.01 -10.66
C THR A 40 -3.15 3.00 -11.81
N ARG A 41 -3.92 2.64 -12.83
CA ARG A 41 -4.23 3.46 -14.01
C ARG A 41 -5.68 3.20 -14.44
N GLY A 42 -6.31 4.22 -15.04
CA GLY A 42 -7.63 4.10 -15.66
C GLY A 42 -8.80 4.26 -14.70
N LEU A 43 -8.53 4.64 -13.44
CA LEU A 43 -9.55 4.90 -12.43
C LEU A 43 -9.88 6.38 -12.43
N THR A 44 -11.11 6.73 -12.78
CA THR A 44 -11.62 8.12 -12.74
C THR A 44 -11.80 8.62 -11.31
N GLU A 45 -12.25 7.74 -10.42
CA GLU A 45 -12.50 8.06 -9.02
C GLU A 45 -11.26 7.81 -8.16
N GLU A 46 -10.63 8.88 -7.67
CA GLU A 46 -9.45 8.81 -6.80
C GLU A 46 -9.72 7.98 -5.53
N LYS A 47 -10.88 8.15 -4.90
CA LYS A 47 -11.28 7.37 -3.72
C LYS A 47 -11.29 5.86 -3.99
N ARG A 48 -11.71 5.45 -5.19
CA ARG A 48 -11.73 4.04 -5.60
C ARG A 48 -10.32 3.52 -5.81
N ALA A 49 -9.42 4.35 -6.37
CA ALA A 49 -8.01 4.01 -6.53
C ALA A 49 -7.31 3.85 -5.17
N HIS A 50 -7.51 4.77 -4.25
CA HIS A 50 -6.95 4.67 -2.88
C HIS A 50 -7.47 3.44 -2.14
N ARG A 51 -8.77 3.11 -2.28
CA ARG A 51 -9.33 1.90 -1.69
C ARG A 51 -8.69 0.64 -2.27
N LEU A 52 -8.52 0.57 -3.60
CA LEU A 52 -7.85 -0.54 -4.26
C LEU A 52 -6.40 -0.71 -3.79
N ILE A 53 -5.64 0.38 -3.70
CA ILE A 53 -4.26 0.37 -3.18
C ILE A 53 -4.24 -0.15 -1.74
N ALA A 54 -5.16 0.31 -0.90
CA ALA A 54 -5.29 -0.12 0.49
C ALA A 54 -5.65 -1.62 0.62
N ASP A 55 -6.50 -2.13 -0.28
CA ASP A 55 -6.91 -3.54 -0.31
C ASP A 55 -5.78 -4.47 -0.76
N ILE A 56 -5.01 -4.07 -1.78
CA ILE A 56 -3.80 -4.78 -2.22
C ILE A 56 -2.78 -4.83 -1.07
N SER A 57 -2.54 -3.69 -0.42
CA SER A 57 -1.62 -3.58 0.72
C SER A 57 -2.01 -4.53 1.86
N ARG A 58 -3.30 -4.64 2.16
CA ARG A 58 -3.86 -5.56 3.16
C ARG A 58 -3.60 -7.02 2.79
N ALA A 59 -3.94 -7.42 1.58
CA ALA A 59 -3.77 -8.81 1.11
C ALA A 59 -2.30 -9.24 1.16
N ILE A 60 -1.37 -8.37 0.77
CA ILE A 60 0.06 -8.63 0.87
C ILE A 60 0.50 -8.72 2.34
N TYR A 61 0.08 -7.79 3.20
CA TYR A 61 0.41 -7.83 4.62
C TYR A 61 -0.04 -9.13 5.29
N GLU A 62 -1.27 -9.56 5.05
CA GLU A 62 -1.82 -10.83 5.56
C GLU A 62 -1.01 -12.05 5.10
N GLY A 63 -0.50 -12.04 3.86
CA GLY A 63 0.41 -13.08 3.36
C GLY A 63 1.82 -13.03 3.98
N MET A 64 2.25 -11.87 4.49
CA MET A 64 3.58 -11.67 5.10
C MET A 64 3.62 -11.96 6.60
N ILE A 65 2.47 -12.05 7.27
CA ILE A 65 2.36 -12.38 8.71
C ILE A 65 1.95 -13.84 8.98
N LYS A 66 1.62 -14.60 7.93
CA LYS A 66 1.60 -16.06 7.98
C LYS A 66 3.03 -16.60 7.95
#